data_AF-A0A927AVM3-F1
#
_entry.id   AF-A0A927AVM3-F1
#
_cell.length_a   1.000
_cell.length_b   1.000
_cell.length_c   1.000
_cell.angle_alpha   90.00
_cell.angle_beta   90.00
_cell.angle_gamma   90.00
#
_symmetry.space_group_name_H-M   'P 1'
#
loop_
_entity.id
_entity.type
_entity.pdbx_description
1 polymer ?
#
loop_
_entity_poly.entity_id
_entity_poly.type
_entity_poly.pdbx_seq_one_letter_code
_entity_poly.pdbx_strand_id
1 'polypeptide(L)'
;MQKALRLMNIRLDVVLNDITGQSGMAVIEAILAGHREPEHLVSLVSHRVKKSRQEIADALQGWWRDELLFELQASLDFYHLYERKIKECDQVIETFLDKYVPAVEVSMGEKKQLKTNRKRAGKHAPGLICPI
;
A
#
# COMPACT_ATOMS: atom_id res chain seq x y z
N MET A 1 -12.42 2.12 2.82
CA MET A 1 -11.76 0.89 3.35
C MET A 1 -11.77 0.86 4.88
N GLN A 2 -11.00 1.70 5.59
CA GLN A 2 -10.86 1.59 7.05
C GLN A 2 -12.16 1.73 7.85
N LYS A 3 -13.10 2.57 7.39
CA LYS A 3 -14.43 2.71 8.00
C LYS A 3 -15.19 1.38 8.04
N ALA A 4 -15.30 0.69 6.89
CA ALA A 4 -15.99 -0.59 6.80
C ALA A 4 -15.34 -1.66 7.70
N LEU A 5 -14.01 -1.73 7.71
CA LEU A 5 -13.26 -2.64 8.59
C LEU A 5 -13.58 -2.39 10.07
N ARG A 6 -13.57 -1.12 10.53
CA ARG A 6 -13.91 -0.78 11.92
C ARG A 6 -15.35 -1.11 12.28
N LEU A 7 -16.30 -0.86 11.38
CA LEU A 7 -17.71 -1.21 11.59
C LEU A 7 -17.93 -2.73 11.67
N MET A 8 -17.07 -3.52 11.03
CA MET A 8 -17.02 -4.98 11.15
C MET A 8 -16.18 -5.46 12.34
N ASN A 9 -15.70 -4.58 13.23
CA ASN A 9 -14.77 -4.90 14.32
C ASN A 9 -13.39 -5.43 13.89
N ILE A 10 -12.99 -5.22 12.63
CA ILE A 10 -11.68 -5.61 12.10
C ILE A 10 -10.71 -4.45 12.30
N ARG A 11 -9.72 -4.63 13.18
CA ARG A 11 -8.76 -3.61 13.62
C ARG A 11 -7.38 -3.76 12.97
N LEU A 12 -7.36 -3.81 11.63
CA LEU A 12 -6.12 -3.88 10.85
C LEU A 12 -5.16 -2.71 11.12
N ASP A 13 -5.68 -1.56 11.51
CA ASP A 13 -4.91 -0.35 11.85
C ASP A 13 -4.11 -0.46 13.15
N VAL A 14 -4.43 -1.42 14.01
CA VAL A 14 -3.67 -1.67 15.25
C VAL A 14 -2.49 -2.61 15.02
N VAL A 15 -2.60 -3.48 14.02
CA VAL A 15 -1.62 -4.54 13.75
C VAL A 15 -0.70 -4.20 12.59
N LEU A 16 -1.18 -3.42 11.61
CA LEU A 16 -0.40 -2.97 10.46
C LEU A 16 -0.19 -1.46 10.51
N ASN A 17 1.03 -1.03 10.19
CA ASN A 17 1.33 0.40 10.01
C ASN A 17 0.69 0.97 8.73
N ASP A 18 0.43 0.12 7.74
CA ASP A 18 -0.13 0.52 6.45
C ASP A 18 -1.10 -0.56 5.93
N ILE A 19 -2.39 -0.21 5.90
CA ILE A 19 -3.46 -1.07 5.41
C ILE A 19 -3.42 -1.28 3.90
N THR A 20 -2.76 -0.37 3.17
CA THR A 20 -2.54 -0.45 1.71
C THR A 20 -1.19 -1.10 1.37
N GLY A 21 -0.49 -1.63 2.38
CA GLY A 21 0.68 -2.48 2.18
C GLY A 21 0.30 -3.88 1.70
N GLN A 22 1.30 -4.66 1.28
CA GLN A 22 1.09 -6.02 0.74
C GLN A 22 0.24 -6.89 1.66
N SER A 23 0.55 -6.95 2.97
CA SER A 23 -0.21 -7.75 3.92
C SER A 23 -1.63 -7.22 4.16
N GLY A 24 -1.81 -5.90 4.19
CA GLY A 24 -3.14 -5.32 4.41
C GLY A 24 -4.07 -5.59 3.22
N MET A 25 -3.57 -5.42 2.00
CA MET A 25 -4.30 -5.72 0.77
C MET A 25 -4.61 -7.21 0.67
N ALA A 26 -3.63 -8.10 0.94
CA ALA A 26 -3.85 -9.54 0.91
C ALA A 26 -4.95 -9.99 1.89
N VAL A 27 -4.98 -9.42 3.10
CA VAL A 27 -6.04 -9.71 4.08
C VAL A 27 -7.40 -9.19 3.61
N ILE A 28 -7.47 -7.97 3.08
CA ILE A 28 -8.72 -7.38 2.57
C ILE A 28 -9.26 -8.20 1.40
N GLU A 29 -8.42 -8.59 0.44
CA GLU A 29 -8.79 -9.43 -0.69
C GLU A 29 -9.27 -10.81 -0.23
N ALA A 30 -8.60 -11.43 0.75
CA ALA A 30 -9.02 -12.71 1.31
C ALA A 30 -10.39 -12.62 1.99
N ILE A 31 -10.67 -11.53 2.73
CA ILE A 31 -11.97 -11.28 3.34
C ILE A 31 -13.07 -11.18 2.27
N LEU A 32 -12.81 -10.44 1.18
CA LEU A 32 -13.76 -10.27 0.08
C LEU A 32 -13.97 -11.57 -0.72
N ALA A 33 -12.96 -12.44 -0.79
CA ALA A 33 -13.07 -13.80 -1.33
C ALA A 33 -13.84 -14.76 -0.40
N GLY A 34 -14.26 -14.32 0.78
CA GLY A 34 -15.04 -15.10 1.74
C GLY A 34 -14.22 -15.87 2.78
N HIS A 35 -12.90 -15.67 2.83
CA HIS A 35 -12.06 -16.26 3.87
C HIS A 35 -12.23 -15.49 5.19
N ARG A 36 -12.67 -16.22 6.23
CA ARG A 36 -13.00 -15.64 7.55
C ARG A 36 -12.24 -16.28 8.70
N GLU A 37 -11.49 -17.34 8.42
CA GLU A 37 -10.73 -18.08 9.41
C GLU A 37 -9.54 -17.24 9.90
N PRO A 38 -9.44 -16.94 11.21
CA PRO A 38 -8.36 -16.10 11.74
C PRO A 38 -6.97 -16.65 11.42
N GLU A 39 -6.77 -17.97 11.50
CA GLU A 39 -5.48 -18.61 11.18
C GLU A 39 -5.06 -18.38 9.73
N HIS A 40 -6.01 -18.47 8.79
CA HIS A 40 -5.76 -18.19 7.38
C HIS A 40 -5.38 -16.72 7.20
N LEU A 41 -6.14 -15.79 7.79
CA LEU A 41 -5.87 -14.36 7.65
C LEU A 41 -4.54 -13.94 8.30
N VAL A 42 -4.18 -14.52 9.46
CA VAL A 42 -2.89 -14.32 10.12
C VAL A 42 -1.73 -14.80 9.25
N SER A 43 -1.92 -15.90 8.50
CA SER A 43 -0.88 -16.44 7.60
C SER A 43 -0.51 -15.49 6.45
N LEU A 44 -1.43 -14.62 6.03
CA LEU A 44 -1.21 -13.59 5.00
C LEU A 44 -0.43 -12.39 5.52
N VAL A 45 -0.36 -12.22 6.84
CA VAL A 45 0.38 -11.14 7.47
C VAL A 45 1.87 -11.48 7.50
N SER A 46 2.70 -10.56 7.01
CA SER A 46 4.15 -10.75 6.94
C SER A 46 4.76 -10.94 8.33
N HIS A 47 5.75 -11.82 8.43
CA HIS A 47 6.55 -12.04 9.64
C HIS A 47 7.30 -10.79 10.14
N ARG A 48 7.36 -9.71 9.35
CA ARG A 48 7.98 -8.43 9.73
C ARG A 48 7.12 -7.60 10.69
N VAL A 49 5.84 -7.96 10.84
CA VAL A 49 4.94 -7.34 11.80
C VAL A 49 5.40 -7.72 13.21
N LYS A 50 5.61 -6.71 14.06
CA LYS A 50 6.14 -6.89 15.43
C LYS A 50 5.12 -7.50 16.40
N LYS A 51 3.85 -7.51 16.01
CA LYS A 51 2.74 -8.03 16.82
C LYS A 51 2.74 -9.55 16.80
N SER A 52 2.33 -10.15 17.92
CA SER A 52 2.22 -11.60 18.02
C SER A 52 1.09 -12.12 17.11
N ARG A 53 1.16 -13.40 16.72
CA ARG A 53 0.10 -14.03 15.91
C ARG A 53 -1.27 -13.94 16.58
N GLN A 54 -1.29 -14.03 17.92
CA GLN A 54 -2.52 -13.94 18.70
C GLN A 54 -3.11 -12.53 18.68
N GLU A 55 -2.29 -11.48 18.89
CA GLU A 55 -2.75 -10.10 18.74
C GLU A 55 -3.30 -9.81 17.33
N ILE A 56 -2.70 -10.43 16.30
CA ILE A 56 -3.16 -10.31 14.91
C ILE A 56 -4.51 -11.03 14.73
N ALA A 57 -4.63 -12.26 15.24
CA ALA A 57 -5.87 -13.02 15.18
C ALA A 57 -7.02 -12.26 15.87
N ASP A 58 -6.78 -11.72 17.07
CA ASP A 58 -7.76 -10.96 17.84
C ASP A 58 -8.21 -9.69 17.09
N ALA A 59 -7.28 -9.01 16.41
CA ALA A 59 -7.59 -7.83 15.60
C ALA A 59 -8.40 -8.17 14.32
N LEU A 60 -8.39 -9.41 13.87
CA LEU A 60 -9.09 -9.89 12.67
C LEU A 60 -10.44 -10.53 13.00
N GLN A 61 -10.82 -10.61 14.27
CA GLN A 61 -12.14 -11.07 14.69
C GLN A 61 -13.20 -10.02 14.39
N GLY A 62 -14.08 -10.32 13.44
CA GLY A 62 -15.08 -9.39 12.98
C GLY A 62 -16.45 -9.99 12.68
N TRP A 63 -17.39 -9.10 12.41
CA TRP A 63 -18.74 -9.43 11.98
C TRP A 63 -18.86 -9.24 10.47
N TRP A 64 -19.31 -10.29 9.78
CA TRP A 64 -19.35 -10.34 8.31
C TRP A 64 -20.72 -9.92 7.80
N ARG A 65 -21.00 -8.62 7.87
CA ARG A 65 -22.27 -8.07 7.36
C ARG A 65 -22.15 -7.78 5.87
N ASP A 66 -23.10 -8.27 5.08
CA ASP A 66 -23.05 -8.16 3.61
C ASP A 66 -23.04 -6.70 3.13
N GLU A 67 -23.80 -5.82 3.80
CA GLU A 67 -23.78 -4.38 3.48
C GLU A 67 -22.37 -3.75 3.61
N LEU A 68 -21.62 -4.16 4.64
CA LEU A 68 -20.28 -3.64 4.91
C LEU A 68 -19.21 -4.30 4.04
N LEU A 69 -19.40 -5.57 3.67
CA LEU A 69 -18.56 -6.24 2.69
C LEU A 69 -18.70 -5.58 1.31
N PHE A 70 -19.92 -5.21 0.93
CA PHE A 70 -20.16 -4.43 -0.29
C PHE A 70 -19.47 -3.05 -0.23
N GLU A 71 -19.60 -2.31 0.88
CA GLU A 71 -18.89 -1.02 1.07
C GLU A 71 -17.36 -1.20 1.01
N LEU A 72 -16.84 -2.29 1.55
CA LEU A 72 -15.41 -2.63 1.52
C LEU A 72 -14.94 -2.91 0.09
N GLN A 73 -15.68 -3.71 -0.69
CA GLN A 73 -15.39 -3.99 -2.10
C GLN A 73 -15.38 -2.69 -2.92
N ALA A 74 -16.44 -1.90 -2.85
CA ALA A 74 -16.54 -0.63 -3.59
C ALA A 74 -15.38 0.31 -3.22
N SER A 75 -15.01 0.37 -1.93
CA SER A 75 -13.85 1.15 -1.49
C SER A 75 -12.53 0.67 -2.09
N LEU A 76 -12.34 -0.65 -2.21
CA LEU A 76 -11.15 -1.26 -2.78
C LEU A 76 -11.06 -0.96 -4.28
N ASP A 77 -12.19 -1.04 -4.99
CA ASP A 77 -12.25 -0.73 -6.42
C ASP A 77 -11.87 0.73 -6.69
N PHE A 78 -12.38 1.68 -5.90
CA PHE A 78 -11.97 3.08 -5.99
C PHE A 78 -10.48 3.26 -5.70
N TYR A 79 -9.93 2.56 -4.71
CA TYR A 79 -8.49 2.62 -4.43
C TYR A 79 -7.65 2.19 -5.64
N HIS A 80 -7.97 1.06 -6.26
CA HIS A 80 -7.26 0.60 -7.46
C HIS A 80 -7.41 1.54 -8.65
N LEU A 81 -8.59 2.15 -8.81
CA LEU A 81 -8.79 3.18 -9.84
C LEU A 81 -7.86 4.37 -9.62
N TYR A 82 -7.80 4.90 -8.40
CA TYR A 82 -6.93 6.04 -8.09
C TYR A 82 -5.46 5.68 -8.22
N GLU A 83 -5.05 4.51 -7.74
CA GLU A 83 -3.68 4.03 -7.88
C GLU A 83 -3.25 3.98 -9.35
N ARG A 84 -4.11 3.43 -10.22
CA ARG A 84 -3.86 3.39 -11.66
C ARG A 84 -3.73 4.79 -12.26
N LYS A 85 -4.64 5.70 -11.91
CA LYS A 85 -4.62 7.08 -12.41
C LYS A 85 -3.39 7.87 -11.96
N ILE A 86 -2.93 7.66 -10.73
CA ILE A 86 -1.68 8.24 -10.24
C ILE A 86 -0.49 7.74 -11.07
N LYS A 87 -0.40 6.42 -11.31
CA LYS A 87 0.67 5.83 -12.12
C LYS A 87 0.67 6.35 -13.57
N GLU A 88 -0.51 6.49 -14.18
CA GLU A 88 -0.66 7.10 -15.51
C GLU A 88 -0.12 8.54 -15.53
N CYS A 89 -0.48 9.35 -14.52
CA CYS A 89 0.05 10.70 -14.37
C CYS A 89 1.58 10.73 -14.21
N ASP A 90 2.13 9.83 -13.39
CA ASP A 90 3.58 9.75 -13.17
C ASP A 90 4.35 9.47 -14.47
N GLN A 91 3.84 8.55 -15.31
CA GLN A 91 4.42 8.23 -16.62
C GLN A 91 4.39 9.43 -17.59
N VAL A 92 3.28 10.15 -17.59
CA VAL A 92 3.13 11.36 -18.41
C VAL A 92 4.12 12.42 -17.94
N ILE A 93 4.23 12.64 -16.63
CA ILE A 93 5.19 13.58 -16.03
C ILE A 93 6.62 13.20 -16.43
N GLU A 94 7.00 11.92 -16.32
CA GLU A 94 8.33 11.41 -16.69
C GLU A 94 8.64 11.71 -18.17
N THR A 95 7.68 11.46 -19.07
CA THR A 95 7.81 11.79 -20.50
C THR A 95 8.05 13.28 -20.75
N PHE A 96 7.35 14.15 -20.01
CA PHE A 96 7.55 15.60 -20.11
C PHE A 96 8.91 16.03 -19.52
N LEU A 97 9.35 15.41 -18.41
CA LEU A 97 10.65 15.71 -17.82
C LEU A 97 11.79 15.36 -18.76
N ASP A 98 11.76 14.18 -19.39
CA ASP A 98 12.78 13.76 -20.36
C ASP A 98 12.86 14.70 -21.58
N LYS A 99 11.72 15.25 -22.00
CA LYS A 99 11.64 16.11 -23.18
C LYS A 99 12.10 17.55 -22.92
N TYR A 100 11.85 18.09 -21.73
CA TYR A 100 11.98 19.53 -21.47
C TYR A 100 13.04 19.89 -20.43
N VAL A 101 13.56 18.93 -19.65
CA VAL A 101 14.62 19.20 -18.68
C VAL A 101 15.98 19.07 -19.37
N PRO A 102 16.78 20.16 -19.45
CA PRO A 102 18.14 20.07 -20.00
C PRO A 102 19.01 19.16 -19.12
N ALA A 103 19.92 18.41 -19.75
CA ALA A 103 20.89 17.60 -19.02
C ALA A 103 21.79 18.51 -18.18
N VAL A 104 21.53 18.55 -16.86
CA VAL A 104 22.44 19.19 -15.90
C VAL A 104 23.54 18.19 -15.59
N GLU A 105 24.79 18.52 -15.89
CA GLU A 105 25.94 17.72 -15.46
C GLU A 105 26.08 17.83 -13.94
N VAL A 106 25.62 16.80 -13.23
CA VAL A 106 25.72 16.71 -11.77
C VAL A 106 27.13 16.28 -11.37
N SER A 107 27.81 17.07 -10.54
CA SER A 107 29.16 16.79 -10.04
C SER A 107 29.19 15.49 -9.22
N MET A 108 30.32 14.77 -9.24
CA MET A 108 30.51 13.52 -8.49
C MET A 108 30.24 13.65 -6.97
N GLY A 109 30.40 14.86 -6.40
CA GLY A 109 30.06 15.16 -5.00
C GLY A 109 28.55 15.17 -4.72
N GLU A 110 27.76 15.64 -5.68
CA GLU A 110 26.29 15.71 -5.60
C GLU A 110 25.66 14.31 -5.82
N LYS A 111 26.26 13.49 -6.69
CA LYS A 111 25.85 12.08 -6.91
C LYS A 111 25.91 11.23 -5.63
N LYS A 112 26.81 11.53 -4.67
CA LYS A 112 26.93 10.81 -3.39
C LYS A 112 25.82 11.21 -2.39
N GLN A 113 25.36 12.46 -2.42
CA GLN A 113 24.26 12.96 -1.57
C GLN A 113 22.88 12.51 -2.08
N LEU A 114 22.68 12.40 -3.40
CA LEU A 114 21.45 11.86 -3.98
C LEU A 114 21.21 10.38 -3.61
N LYS A 115 22.29 9.58 -3.53
CA LYS A 115 22.23 8.16 -3.14
C LYS A 115 21.83 7.94 -1.67
N THR A 116 22.18 8.85 -0.76
CA THR A 116 21.77 8.74 0.65
C THR A 116 20.29 9.12 0.83
N ASN A 117 19.77 10.05 0.00
CA ASN A 117 18.37 10.50 0.05
C ASN A 117 17.37 9.53 -0.62
N ARG A 118 17.80 8.74 -1.61
CA ARG A 118 16.96 7.69 -2.24
C ARG A 118 16.42 6.64 -1.26
N LYS A 119 17.02 6.49 -0.07
CA LYS A 119 16.53 5.56 0.98
C LYS A 119 15.16 5.94 1.57
N ARG A 120 14.57 7.08 1.17
CA ARG A 120 13.25 7.56 1.64
C ARG A 120 12.26 7.83 0.50
N ALA A 121 12.37 7.16 -0.64
CA ALA A 121 11.38 7.29 -1.71
C ALA A 121 10.05 6.61 -1.32
N GLY A 122 8.93 7.33 -1.44
CA GLY A 122 7.59 6.80 -1.24
C GLY A 122 7.17 5.83 -2.36
N LYS A 123 6.09 5.05 -2.13
CA LYS A 123 5.60 4.02 -3.07
C LYS A 123 5.29 4.52 -4.50
N HIS A 124 5.01 5.82 -4.65
CA HIS A 124 4.70 6.48 -5.93
C HIS A 124 5.68 7.61 -6.25
N ALA A 125 6.90 7.56 -5.69
CA ALA A 125 7.91 8.52 -6.10
C ALA A 125 8.27 8.27 -7.57
N PRO A 126 8.23 9.30 -8.44
CA PRO A 126 8.62 9.14 -9.83
C PRO A 126 10.04 8.58 -9.87
N GLY A 127 10.24 7.58 -10.72
CA GLY A 127 11.50 6.88 -10.89
C GLY A 127 12.51 7.75 -11.62
N LEU A 128 12.97 8.85 -11.00
CA LEU A 128 14.02 9.69 -11.54
C LEU A 128 15.30 8.85 -11.67
N ILE A 129 15.48 8.21 -12.82
CA ILE A 129 16.74 7.66 -13.27
C ILE A 129 17.53 8.88 -13.72
N CYS A 130 18.34 9.44 -12.82
CA CYS A 130 19.34 10.42 -13.23
C CYS A 130 20.20 9.76 -14.33
N PRO A 131 20.24 10.29 -15.55
CA PRO A 131 21.16 9.80 -16.58
C PRO A 131 22.58 9.97 -16.04
N ILE A 132 23.38 8.91 -16.10
CA ILE A 132 24.72 8.83 -15.51
C ILE A 132 25.71 9.65 -16.32
#